data_AF-A0A8J1TCB9-F1
#
_entry.id   AF-A0A8J1TCB9-F1
#
_cell.length_a   1.000
_cell.length_b   1.000
_cell.length_c   1.000
_cell.angle_alpha   90.00
_cell.angle_beta   90.00
_cell.angle_gamma   90.00
#
_symmetry.space_group_name_H-M   'P 1'
#
loop_
_entity.id
_entity.type
_entity.pdbx_description
1 polymer ?
#
loop_
_entity_poly.entity_id
_entity_poly.type
_entity_poly.pdbx_seq_one_letter_code
_entity_poly.pdbx_strand_id
1 'polypeptide(L)'
;MAGNAKRVWNPHAMYDLTVGEQKAIQERAKMREAYRAEWQKRVTNPFRGVGGTIFDPQVMRWNALKATGYEQFRATPKSAAIGFSVTILPITLLYLLVNNQRTTRENKWRNGEVDYKDRDWKFI
;
A
#
# COMPACT_ATOMS: atom_id res chain seq x y z
N MET A 1 61.75 1.61 13.41
CA MET A 1 60.73 2.63 13.73
C MET A 1 59.85 2.82 12.50
N ALA A 2 58.54 2.80 12.69
CA ALA A 2 57.54 2.51 11.66
C ALA A 2 57.61 3.46 10.44
N GLY A 3 57.64 2.86 9.26
CA GLY A 3 57.59 3.56 7.97
C GLY A 3 56.28 4.32 7.81
N ASN A 4 56.41 5.58 7.44
CA ASN A 4 55.33 6.52 7.19
C ASN A 4 54.44 6.03 6.02
N ALA A 5 53.31 5.40 6.33
CA ALA A 5 52.33 4.99 5.33
C ALA A 5 51.64 6.25 4.77
N LYS A 6 52.05 6.67 3.57
CA LYS A 6 51.38 7.77 2.85
C LYS A 6 49.91 7.40 2.65
N ARG A 7 48.98 8.19 3.20
CA ARG A 7 47.54 8.07 2.87
C ARG A 7 47.37 8.42 1.39
N VAL A 8 47.19 7.40 0.56
CA VAL A 8 46.92 7.55 -0.88
C VAL A 8 45.50 8.07 -1.04
N TRP A 9 45.33 9.22 -1.68
CA TRP A 9 44.03 9.74 -2.08
C TRP A 9 43.41 8.75 -3.07
N ASN A 10 42.36 8.04 -2.63
CA ASN A 10 41.59 7.14 -3.47
C ASN A 10 40.22 7.79 -3.75
N PRO A 11 40.01 8.40 -4.93
CA PRO A 11 38.75 9.08 -5.26
C PRO A 11 37.54 8.14 -5.27
N HIS A 12 37.78 6.83 -5.35
CA HIS A 12 36.74 5.79 -5.29
C HIS A 12 36.43 5.33 -3.86
N ALA A 13 37.20 5.76 -2.85
CA ALA A 13 36.90 5.49 -1.44
C ALA A 13 35.94 6.52 -0.83
N MET A 14 35.63 7.61 -1.54
CA MET A 14 34.74 8.68 -1.05
C MET A 14 33.26 8.45 -1.43
N TYR A 15 33.00 7.57 -2.40
CA TYR A 15 31.66 7.11 -2.76
C TYR A 15 31.67 5.59 -2.63
N ASP A 16 30.91 5.03 -1.70
CA ASP A 16 30.80 3.60 -1.43
C ASP A 16 30.13 2.79 -2.57
N LEU A 17 30.17 3.28 -3.82
CA LEU A 17 29.48 2.71 -4.95
C LEU A 17 30.42 1.82 -5.76
N THR A 18 30.03 0.56 -5.90
CA THR A 18 30.66 -0.37 -6.83
C THR A 18 30.50 0.12 -8.28
N VAL A 19 31.38 -0.32 -9.18
CA VAL A 19 31.30 0.01 -10.61
C VAL A 19 29.96 -0.40 -11.22
N GLY A 20 29.37 -1.50 -10.74
CA GLY A 20 28.04 -1.95 -11.15
C GLY A 20 26.93 -0.99 -10.74
N GLU A 21 26.95 -0.52 -9.49
CA GLU A 21 25.98 0.46 -8.99
C GLU A 21 26.11 1.81 -9.70
N GLN A 22 27.34 2.25 -9.98
CA GLN A 22 27.58 3.47 -10.73
C GLN A 22 26.98 3.39 -12.14
N LYS A 23 27.14 2.26 -12.83
CA LYS A 23 26.50 2.02 -14.15
C LYS A 23 24.98 2.04 -14.04
N ALA A 24 24.41 1.36 -13.05
CA ALA A 24 22.96 1.34 -12.84
C ALA A 24 22.39 2.75 -12.55
N ILE A 25 23.11 3.59 -11.80
CA ILE A 25 22.72 4.99 -11.55
C ILE A 25 22.74 5.79 -12.86
N GLN A 26 23.79 5.64 -13.67
CA GLN A 26 23.90 6.31 -14.97
C GLN A 26 22.78 5.87 -15.92
N GLU A 27 22.45 4.58 -15.98
CA GLU A 27 21.35 4.07 -16.80
C GLU A 27 19.99 4.63 -16.35
N ARG A 28 19.71 4.66 -15.04
CA ARG A 28 18.48 5.27 -14.51
C ARG A 28 18.41 6.77 -14.81
N ALA A 29 19.53 7.48 -14.72
CA ALA A 29 19.61 8.89 -15.06
C ALA A 29 19.28 9.13 -16.55
N LYS A 30 19.89 8.34 -17.45
CA LYS A 30 19.61 8.37 -18.89
C LYS A 30 18.13 8.13 -19.20
N MET A 31 17.51 7.12 -18.57
CA MET A 31 16.09 6.84 -18.75
C MET A 31 15.21 8.01 -18.27
N ARG A 32 15.53 8.61 -17.13
CA ARG A 32 14.80 9.77 -16.59
C ARG A 32 14.92 10.99 -17.50
N GLU A 33 16.10 11.24 -18.04
CA GLU A 33 16.32 12.32 -19.01
C GLU A 33 15.53 12.10 -20.29
N ALA A 34 15.49 10.87 -20.81
CA ALA A 34 14.70 10.53 -21.98
C ALA A 34 13.20 10.80 -21.76
N TYR A 35 12.63 10.35 -20.64
CA TYR A 35 11.22 10.61 -20.31
C TYR A 35 10.93 12.11 -20.10
N ARG A 36 11.85 12.84 -19.45
CA ARG A 36 11.71 14.29 -19.28
C ARG A 36 11.74 15.02 -20.62
N ALA A 37 12.64 14.63 -21.52
CA ALA A 37 12.73 15.22 -22.85
C ALA A 37 11.46 14.96 -23.68
N GLU A 38 10.90 13.73 -23.60
CA GLU A 38 9.61 13.41 -24.23
C GLU A 38 8.46 14.26 -23.67
N TRP A 39 8.39 14.38 -22.34
CA TRP A 39 7.38 15.18 -21.66
C TRP A 39 7.48 16.66 -22.06
N GLN A 40 8.68 17.23 -22.04
CA GLN A 40 8.92 18.61 -22.45
C GLN A 40 8.44 18.84 -23.88
N LYS A 41 8.79 17.96 -24.85
CA LYS A 41 8.31 18.04 -26.23
C LYS A 41 6.79 18.07 -26.34
N ARG A 42 6.08 17.25 -25.55
CA ARG A 42 4.60 17.18 -25.56
C ARG A 42 3.97 18.42 -24.90
N VAL A 43 4.56 18.90 -23.80
CA VAL A 43 4.04 20.06 -23.05
C VAL A 43 4.23 21.36 -23.81
N THR A 44 5.42 21.57 -24.39
CA THR A 44 5.77 22.82 -25.06
C THR A 44 5.20 22.93 -26.47
N ASN A 45 4.63 21.86 -27.03
CA ASN A 45 4.02 21.87 -28.35
C ASN A 45 2.80 22.83 -28.40
N PRO A 46 2.85 23.92 -29.19
CA PRO A 46 1.74 24.87 -29.30
C PRO A 46 0.51 24.30 -30.05
N PHE A 47 0.69 23.25 -30.85
CA PHE A 47 -0.38 22.61 -31.64
C PHE A 47 -1.01 21.38 -30.95
N ARG A 48 -0.91 21.27 -29.62
CA ARG A 48 -1.39 20.10 -28.84
C ARG A 48 -2.91 19.98 -28.69
N GLY A 49 -3.70 20.81 -29.39
CA GLY A 49 -5.15 20.90 -29.25
C GLY A 49 -5.58 21.73 -28.03
N VAL A 50 -6.78 22.31 -28.09
CA VAL A 50 -7.34 23.15 -27.01
C VAL A 50 -7.83 22.25 -25.87
N GLY A 51 -7.20 22.35 -24.69
CA GLY A 51 -7.80 21.91 -23.42
C GLY A 51 -7.66 20.42 -23.04
N GLY A 52 -6.77 19.65 -23.66
CA GLY A 52 -6.55 18.23 -23.30
C GLY A 52 -5.46 18.01 -22.24
N THR A 53 -5.66 17.05 -21.33
CA THR A 53 -4.58 16.48 -20.51
C THR A 53 -3.65 15.64 -21.39
N ILE A 54 -2.33 15.73 -21.17
CA ILE A 54 -1.37 14.89 -21.90
C ILE A 54 -1.54 13.44 -21.43
N PHE A 55 -1.78 12.54 -22.38
CA PHE A 55 -1.87 11.12 -22.10
C PHE A 55 -0.50 10.57 -21.67
N ASP A 56 -0.44 10.01 -20.45
CA ASP A 56 0.72 9.26 -19.95
C ASP A 56 0.43 7.75 -20.03
N PRO A 57 1.16 6.99 -20.88
CA PRO A 57 0.98 5.55 -20.97
C PRO A 57 1.29 4.81 -19.67
N GLN A 58 2.17 5.35 -18.81
CA GLN A 58 2.55 4.69 -17.55
C GLN A 58 1.44 4.77 -16.51
N VAL A 59 0.75 5.91 -16.44
CA VAL A 59 -0.46 6.06 -15.60
C VAL A 59 -1.55 5.12 -16.10
N MET A 60 -1.76 5.02 -17.42
CA MET A 60 -2.75 4.08 -17.97
C MET A 60 -2.40 2.63 -17.63
N ARG A 61 -1.13 2.22 -17.73
CA ARG A 61 -0.70 0.87 -17.36
C ARG A 61 -0.92 0.56 -15.88
N TRP A 62 -0.64 1.53 -15.00
CA TRP A 62 -0.90 1.37 -13.57
C TRP A 62 -2.39 1.22 -13.26
N ASN A 63 -3.24 2.00 -13.93
CA ASN A 63 -4.69 1.86 -13.82
C ASN A 63 -5.16 0.49 -14.37
N ALA A 64 -4.62 0.07 -15.51
CA ALA A 64 -4.94 -1.23 -16.10
C ALA A 64 -4.55 -2.39 -15.17
N LEU A 65 -3.37 -2.33 -14.53
CA LEU A 65 -2.93 -3.32 -13.54
C LEU A 65 -3.93 -3.46 -12.37
N LYS A 66 -4.49 -2.35 -11.90
CA LYS A 66 -5.51 -2.37 -10.83
C LYS A 66 -6.81 -3.00 -11.32
N ALA A 67 -7.23 -2.66 -12.54
CA ALA A 67 -8.46 -3.18 -13.13
C ALA A 67 -8.37 -4.69 -13.40
N THR A 68 -7.21 -5.20 -13.83
CA THR A 68 -7.00 -6.62 -14.16
C THR A 68 -6.50 -7.46 -12.97
N GLY A 69 -6.61 -6.95 -11.75
CA GLY A 69 -6.13 -7.64 -10.55
C GLY A 69 -6.77 -9.03 -10.33
N TYR A 70 -8.02 -9.21 -10.74
CA TYR A 70 -8.71 -10.50 -10.65
C TYR A 70 -8.16 -11.54 -11.63
N GLU A 71 -7.83 -11.14 -12.86
CA GLU A 71 -7.27 -12.06 -13.88
C GLU A 71 -5.89 -12.58 -13.48
N GLN A 72 -5.14 -11.79 -12.72
CA GLN A 72 -3.80 -12.15 -12.23
C GLN A 72 -3.82 -12.83 -10.86
N PHE A 73 -5.00 -12.97 -10.23
CA PHE A 73 -5.13 -13.56 -8.91
C PHE A 73 -4.74 -15.05 -8.92
N ARG A 74 -3.98 -15.45 -7.90
CA ARG A 74 -3.63 -16.86 -7.66
C ARG A 74 -4.05 -17.26 -6.26
N ALA A 75 -4.88 -18.30 -6.17
CA ALA A 75 -5.28 -18.89 -4.92
C ALA A 75 -4.09 -19.61 -4.26
N THR A 76 -3.40 -18.88 -3.38
CA THR A 76 -2.31 -19.40 -2.53
C THR A 76 -2.79 -19.49 -1.08
N PRO A 77 -2.18 -20.36 -0.24
CA PRO A 77 -2.54 -20.44 1.18
C PRO A 77 -2.45 -19.08 1.89
N LYS A 78 -1.45 -18.25 1.53
CA LYS A 78 -1.32 -16.88 2.05
C LYS A 78 -2.50 -15.99 1.65
N SER A 79 -2.92 -16.03 0.38
CA SER A 79 -4.09 -15.24 -0.07
C SER A 79 -5.39 -15.68 0.60
N ALA A 80 -5.57 -16.99 0.81
CA ALA A 80 -6.74 -17.53 1.49
C ALA A 80 -6.76 -17.11 2.97
N ALA A 81 -5.62 -17.17 3.67
CA ALA A 81 -5.52 -16.72 5.05
C ALA A 81 -5.87 -15.23 5.21
N ILE A 82 -5.41 -14.37 4.29
CA ILE A 82 -5.75 -12.94 4.27
C ILE A 82 -7.25 -12.75 4.00
N GLY A 83 -7.81 -13.47 3.01
CA GLY A 83 -9.25 -13.40 2.72
C GLY A 83 -10.11 -13.81 3.92
N PHE A 84 -9.72 -14.89 4.61
CA PHE A 84 -10.39 -15.37 5.81
C PHE A 84 -10.31 -14.36 6.97
N SER A 85 -9.12 -13.81 7.23
CA SER A 85 -8.92 -12.87 8.34
C SER A 85 -9.62 -11.53 8.14
N VAL A 86 -9.74 -11.06 6.90
CA VAL A 86 -10.43 -9.80 6.59
C VAL A 86 -11.95 -9.98 6.52
N THR A 87 -12.43 -11.16 6.14
CA THR A 87 -13.87 -11.37 5.90
C THR A 87 -14.54 -12.13 7.04
N ILE A 88 -14.09 -13.36 7.31
CA ILE A 88 -14.81 -14.27 8.19
C ILE A 88 -14.55 -13.94 9.66
N LEU A 89 -13.30 -13.63 10.00
CA LEU A 89 -12.89 -13.32 11.38
C LEU A 89 -13.66 -12.13 11.99
N PRO A 90 -13.79 -10.96 11.36
CA PRO A 90 -14.54 -9.86 11.98
C PRO A 90 -16.02 -10.16 12.12
N ILE A 91 -16.62 -10.90 11.16
CA ILE A 91 -18.03 -11.30 11.23
C ILE A 91 -18.27 -12.22 12.43
N THR A 92 -17.42 -13.25 12.59
CA THR A 92 -17.57 -14.19 13.70
C THR A 92 -17.29 -13.53 15.04
N LEU A 93 -16.30 -12.63 15.12
CA LEU A 93 -15.99 -11.89 16.33
C LEU A 93 -17.15 -10.97 16.75
N LEU A 94 -17.71 -10.20 15.81
CA LEU A 94 -18.87 -9.36 16.08
C LEU A 94 -20.08 -10.18 16.52
N TYR A 95 -20.34 -11.31 15.86
CA TYR A 95 -21.41 -12.22 16.25
C TYR A 95 -21.26 -12.69 17.70
N LEU A 96 -20.05 -13.14 18.08
CA LEU A 96 -19.80 -13.62 19.43
C LEU A 96 -19.93 -12.50 20.48
N LEU A 97 -19.42 -11.31 20.20
CA LEU A 97 -19.56 -10.16 21.10
C LEU A 97 -21.03 -9.78 21.32
N VAL A 98 -21.80 -9.64 20.24
CA VAL A 98 -23.22 -9.29 20.31
C VAL A 98 -24.01 -10.38 21.02
N ASN A 99 -23.74 -11.64 20.71
CA ASN A 99 -24.41 -12.77 21.35
C ASN A 99 -24.11 -12.82 22.86
N ASN A 100 -22.85 -12.64 23.27
CA ASN A 100 -22.47 -12.63 24.68
C ASN A 100 -23.10 -11.46 25.44
N GLN A 101 -23.14 -10.26 24.84
CA GLN A 101 -23.83 -9.12 25.43
C GLN A 101 -25.32 -9.36 25.57
N ARG A 102 -25.96 -9.98 24.57
CA ARG A 102 -27.38 -10.31 24.60
C ARG A 102 -27.69 -11.33 25.68
N THR A 103 -27.01 -12.47 25.71
CA THR A 103 -27.24 -13.53 26.69
C THR A 103 -26.96 -13.06 28.11
N THR A 104 -25.90 -12.28 28.33
CA THR A 104 -25.57 -11.72 29.64
C THR A 104 -26.66 -10.75 30.11
N ARG A 105 -27.17 -9.88 29.24
CA ARG A 105 -28.29 -8.99 29.57
C ARG A 105 -29.58 -9.76 29.86
N GLU A 106 -29.92 -10.74 29.02
CA GLU A 106 -31.09 -11.60 29.23
C GLU A 106 -31.02 -12.34 30.58
N ASN A 107 -29.85 -12.88 30.93
CA ASN A 107 -29.64 -13.55 32.21
C ASN A 107 -29.84 -12.61 33.40
N LYS A 108 -29.30 -11.38 33.34
CA LYS A 108 -29.51 -10.36 34.40
C LYS A 108 -30.99 -10.02 34.59
N TRP A 109 -31.75 -9.91 33.49
CA TRP A 109 -33.19 -9.66 33.56
C TRP A 109 -33.96 -10.84 34.17
N ARG A 110 -33.59 -12.08 33.84
CA ARG A 110 -34.24 -13.29 34.37
C ARG A 110 -33.94 -13.52 35.86
N ASN A 111 -32.73 -13.19 36.29
CA ASN A 111 -32.32 -13.28 37.69
C ASN A 111 -32.90 -12.14 38.56
N GLY A 112 -33.47 -11.11 37.95
CA GLY A 112 -33.99 -9.94 38.68
C GLY A 112 -32.89 -8.99 39.16
N GLU A 113 -31.67 -9.07 38.61
CA GLU A 113 -30.54 -8.20 38.97
C GLU A 113 -30.73 -6.74 38.48
N VAL A 114 -31.67 -6.52 37.55
CA VAL A 114 -31.96 -5.20 36.97
C VAL A 114 -33.43 -4.86 37.18
N ASP A 115 -33.65 -3.75 37.89
CA ASP A 115 -34.98 -3.18 38.11
C ASP A 115 -35.69 -2.87 36.79
N TYR A 116 -37.01 -3.00 36.77
CA TYR A 116 -37.81 -2.79 35.56
C TYR A 116 -37.65 -1.39 34.96
N LYS A 117 -37.49 -0.36 35.80
CA LYS A 117 -37.31 1.05 35.40
C LYS A 117 -36.00 1.30 34.61
N ASP A 118 -34.98 0.49 34.85
CA ASP A 118 -33.62 0.65 34.30
C ASP A 118 -33.40 -0.21 33.04
N ARG A 119 -34.46 -0.80 32.48
CA ARG A 119 -34.40 -1.57 31.24
C ARG A 119 -34.47 -0.63 30.03
N ASP A 120 -33.51 -0.77 29.11
CA ASP A 120 -33.36 0.10 27.92
C ASP A 120 -34.59 0.11 26.97
N TRP A 121 -35.41 -0.95 26.98
CA TRP A 121 -36.49 -1.19 26.01
C TRP A 121 -37.86 -1.38 26.67
N LYS A 122 -38.22 -0.45 27.58
CA LYS A 122 -39.46 -0.56 28.39
C LYS A 122 -40.76 -0.20 27.67
N PHE A 123 -40.73 0.53 26.55
CA PHE A 123 -41.93 1.16 25.94
C PHE A 123 -42.06 0.99 24.41
N ILE A 124 -41.34 0.05 23.82
CA ILE A 124 -41.43 -0.30 22.40
C ILE A 124 -41.69 -1.79 22.29
#